data_AF-A0A2V6WMG8-F1
#
_entry.id   AF-A0A2V6WMG8-F1
#
_cell.length_a   1.000
_cell.length_b   1.000
_cell.length_c   1.000
_cell.angle_alpha   90.00
_cell.angle_beta   90.00
_cell.angle_gamma   90.00
#
_symmetry.space_group_name_H-M   'P 1'
#
loop_
_entity.id
_entity.type
_entity.pdbx_description
1 polymer ?
#
loop_
_entity_poly.entity_id
_entity_poly.type
_entity_poly.pdbx_seq_one_letter_code
_entity_poly.pdbx_strand_id
1 'polypeptide(L)' 'YNERYIGCDIGNPRYDQFARLFGAAGYYVDHPDQVGDAIKAAIAADKPAIVEIPIDPNEFPTPVAAVRKT' A
#
# COMPACT_ATOMS: atom_id res chain seq x y z
N TYR A 1 13.47 -18.01 3.05
CA TYR A 1 13.68 -17.67 4.47
C TYR A 1 12.91 -18.68 5.30
N ASN A 2 13.52 -19.30 6.31
CA ASN A 2 12.94 -20.41 7.07
C ASN A 2 11.89 -19.93 8.11
N GLU A 3 11.02 -19.00 7.68
CA GLU A 3 9.88 -18.42 8.40
C GLU A 3 10.18 -17.84 9.79
N ARG A 4 11.46 -17.53 10.07
CA ARG A 4 11.89 -16.87 11.30
C ARG A 4 11.79 -15.36 11.16
N TYR A 5 10.63 -14.82 11.51
CA TYR A 5 10.38 -13.38 11.58
C TYR A 5 10.49 -12.92 13.05
N ILE A 6 11.32 -11.90 13.32
CA ILE A 6 11.45 -11.29 14.65
C ILE A 6 11.24 -9.79 14.49
N GLY A 7 10.23 -9.23 15.16
CA GLY A 7 9.93 -7.78 15.11
C GLY A 7 9.46 -7.26 13.75
N CYS A 8 8.96 -8.14 12.87
CA CYS A 8 8.51 -7.77 11.53
C CYS A 8 6.99 -7.47 11.45
N ASP A 9 6.23 -7.84 12.47
CA ASP A 9 4.79 -7.61 12.53
C ASP A 9 4.50 -6.28 13.22
N ILE A 10 4.22 -5.25 12.41
CA ILE A 10 4.02 -3.87 12.86
C ILE A 10 2.60 -3.47 12.46
N GLY A 11 1.79 -3.09 13.45
CA GLY A 11 0.46 -2.56 13.21
C GLY A 11 0.51 -1.20 12.53
N ASN A 12 -0.18 -1.06 11.41
CA ASN A 12 -0.29 0.20 10.67
C ASN A 12 -1.61 0.92 11.00
N PRO A 13 -1.59 2.24 11.25
CA PRO A 13 -2.81 3.02 11.34
C PRO A 13 -3.47 3.19 9.96
N ARG A 14 -4.71 3.69 9.94
CA ARG A 14 -5.41 4.12 8.73
C ARG A 14 -4.70 5.34 8.11
N TYR A 15 -3.85 5.12 7.12
CA TYR A 15 -3.05 6.17 6.48
C TYR A 15 -3.90 7.13 5.66
N ASP A 16 -5.00 6.64 5.08
CA ASP A 16 -6.00 7.48 4.42
C ASP A 16 -6.60 8.52 5.39
N GLN A 17 -6.93 8.11 6.62
CA GLN A 17 -7.45 9.01 7.65
C GLN A 17 -6.37 9.94 8.19
N PHE A 18 -5.15 9.42 8.37
CA PHE A 18 -3.99 10.22 8.73
C PHE A 18 -3.78 11.36 7.73
N ALA A 19 -3.83 11.09 6.43
CA ALA A 19 -3.71 12.11 5.39
C ALA A 19 -4.74 13.24 5.58
N ARG A 20 -6.01 12.86 5.78
CA ARG A 20 -7.12 13.81 5.97
C ARG A 20 -6.93 14.68 7.21
N LEU A 21 -6.40 14.12 8.29
CA LEU A 21 -6.11 14.86 9.53
C LEU A 21 -5.10 16.00 9.30
N PHE A 22 -4.12 15.80 8.41
CA PHE A 22 -3.12 16.81 8.05
C PHE A 22 -3.55 17.72 6.88
N GLY A 23 -4.81 17.64 6.43
CA GLY A 23 -5.35 18.46 5.34
C GLY A 23 -5.01 17.96 3.93
N ALA A 24 -4.36 16.81 3.82
CA ALA A 24 -4.12 16.11 2.57
C ALA A 24 -5.37 15.32 2.11
N ALA A 25 -5.39 14.90 0.86
CA ALA A 25 -6.40 13.96 0.36
C ALA A 25 -6.04 12.53 0.80
N GLY A 26 -7.02 11.77 1.27
CA GLY A 26 -6.82 10.39 1.72
C GLY A 26 -7.82 9.45 1.07
N TYR A 27 -7.31 8.40 0.42
CA TYR A 27 -8.10 7.39 -0.28
C TYR A 27 -7.73 6.00 0.23
N TYR A 28 -8.73 5.14 0.36
CA TYR A 28 -8.57 3.74 0.70
C TYR A 28 -9.19 2.89 -0.39
N VAL A 29 -8.43 1.94 -0.90
CA VAL A 29 -8.85 1.00 -1.93
C VAL A 29 -9.21 -0.30 -1.24
N ASP A 30 -10.49 -0.66 -1.25
CA ASP A 30 -10.98 -1.90 -0.62
C ASP A 30 -10.85 -3.09 -1.59
N HIS A 31 -11.01 -2.82 -2.90
CA HIS A 31 -10.90 -3.82 -3.95
C HIS A 31 -9.96 -3.38 -5.10
N PRO A 32 -9.24 -4.33 -5.74
CA PRO A 32 -8.25 -4.01 -6.79
C PRO A 32 -8.80 -3.25 -8.00
N ASP A 33 -10.08 -3.41 -8.32
CA ASP A 33 -10.76 -2.71 -9.42
C ASP A 33 -10.88 -1.19 -9.16
N GLN A 34 -10.87 -0.77 -7.89
CA GLN A 34 -10.97 0.63 -7.48
C GLN A 34 -9.65 1.39 -7.60
N VAL A 35 -8.52 0.71 -7.78
CA VAL A 35 -7.18 1.32 -7.84
C VAL A 35 -7.11 2.41 -8.91
N GLY A 36 -7.64 2.12 -10.10
CA GLY A 36 -7.59 3.06 -11.22
C GLY A 36 -8.33 4.37 -10.92
N ASP A 37 -9.48 4.27 -10.28
CA ASP A 37 -10.31 5.45 -9.97
C ASP A 37 -9.77 6.22 -8.76
N ALA A 38 -9.23 5.53 -7.76
CA ALA A 38 -8.55 6.15 -6.63
C ALA A 38 -7.32 6.96 -7.07
N ILE A 39 -6.52 6.43 -8.00
CA ILE A 39 -5.36 7.16 -8.56
C ILE A 39 -5.80 8.40 -9.34
N LYS A 40 -6.81 8.27 -10.22
CA LYS A 40 -7.35 9.43 -10.96
C LYS A 40 -7.85 10.51 -10.01
N ALA A 41 -8.58 10.13 -8.95
CA ALA A 41 -9.10 11.06 -7.95
C ALA A 41 -7.97 11.75 -7.18
N ALA A 42 -6.92 11.01 -6.81
CA ALA A 42 -5.75 11.55 -6.11
C ALA A 42 -4.99 12.56 -6.96
N ILE A 43 -4.78 12.27 -8.25
CA ILE A 43 -4.12 13.19 -9.19
C ILE A 43 -4.97 14.45 -9.40
N ALA A 44 -6.28 14.32 -9.45
CA ALA A 44 -7.21 15.46 -9.62
C ALA A 44 -7.40 16.31 -8.35
N ALA A 45 -6.94 15.86 -7.18
CA ALA A 45 -7.24 16.49 -5.89
C ALA A 45 -6.52 17.83 -5.64
N ASP A 46 -5.56 18.20 -6.51
CA ASP A 46 -4.74 19.42 -6.47
C ASP A 46 -4.14 19.72 -5.08
N LYS A 47 -3.83 18.65 -4.33
CA LYS A 47 -3.20 18.70 -3.00
C LYS A 47 -2.43 17.41 -2.76
N PRO A 48 -1.52 17.37 -1.77
CA PRO A 48 -0.86 16.13 -1.36
C PRO A 48 -1.90 15.04 -1.08
N ALA A 49 -1.68 13.84 -1.60
CA ALA A 49 -2.62 12.74 -1.51
C ALA A 49 -1.92 11.45 -1.05
N ILE A 50 -2.59 10.69 -0.19
CA ILE A 50 -2.22 9.33 0.18
C ILE A 50 -3.30 8.39 -0.35
N VAL A 51 -2.88 7.37 -1.09
CA VAL A 51 -3.72 6.27 -1.54
C VAL A 51 -3.24 5.00 -0.85
N GLU A 52 -4.03 4.50 0.09
CA GLU A 52 -3.76 3.27 0.81
C GLU A 52 -4.36 2.08 0.05
N ILE A 53 -3.50 1.14 -0.34
CA ILE A 53 -3.87 -0.08 -1.09
C ILE A 53 -3.37 -1.28 -0.28
N PRO A 54 -4.24 -1.94 0.49
CA PRO A 54 -3.91 -3.19 1.16
C PRO A 54 -3.55 -4.25 0.13
N ILE A 55 -2.46 -4.97 0.37
CA ILE A 55 -2.03 -6.14 -0.39
C ILE A 55 -2.04 -7.35 0.53
N ASP A 56 -2.11 -8.56 -0.02
CA ASP A 56 -2.03 -9.78 0.78
C ASP A 56 -0.66 -9.84 1.48
N PRO A 57 -0.62 -9.85 2.83
CA PRO A 57 0.63 -9.88 3.57
C PRO A 57 1.41 -11.19 3.41
N ASN A 58 0.77 -12.25 2.92
CA ASN A 58 1.41 -13.56 2.70
C ASN A 58 1.99 -13.70 1.29
N GLU A 59 1.64 -12.80 0.37
CA GLU A 59 2.13 -12.85 -1.00
C GLU A 59 3.40 -12.02 -1.15
N PHE A 60 4.53 -12.66 -0.86
CA PHE A 60 5.83 -12.03 -1.03
C PHE A 60 6.25 -12.03 -2.50
N PRO A 61 6.87 -10.94 -3.00
CA PRO A 61 7.44 -10.92 -4.33
C PRO A 61 8.54 -11.97 -4.46
N THR A 62 8.72 -12.50 -5.67
CA THR A 62 9.78 -13.46 -5.98
C THR A 62 11.13 -12.93 -5.49
N PRO A 63 11.88 -13.69 -4.67
CA PRO A 63 13.15 -13.22 -4.15
C PRO A 63 14.10 -12.84 -5.28
N VAL A 64 14.76 -11.69 -5.17
CA VAL A 64 15.73 -11.21 -6.18
C VAL A 64 16.85 -12.24 -6.42
N ALA A 65 17.20 -13.02 -5.40
CA ALA A 65 18.15 -14.12 -5.47
C ALA A 65 17.68 -15.32 -6.33
N ALA A 66 16.38 -15.47 -6.55
CA ALA A 66 15.80 -16.51 -7.40
C ALA A 66 15.80 -16.15 -8.90
N VAL A 67 16.14 -14.90 -9.26
CA VAL A 67 16.13 -14.38 -10.64
C VAL A 67 17.37 -14.82 -11.46
N ARG A 68 18.29 -15.63 -10.91
CA ARG A 68 19.32 -16.28 -11.73
C ARG A 68 18.92 -17.71 -12.10
N LYS A 69 18.46 -17.86 -13.35
CA LYS A 69 18.69 -19.05 -14.19
C LYS A 69 18.31 -18.75 -15.63
N THR A 70 19.27 -18.30 -16.44
CA THR A 70 19.71 -18.90 -17.71
C THR A 70 21.05 -18.28 -18.06
#